data_AF-A0A929SJY3-F1
#
_entry.id   AF-A0A929SJY3-F1
#
_cell.length_a   1.000
_cell.length_b   1.000
_cell.length_c   1.000
_cell.angle_alpha   90.00
_cell.angle_beta   90.00
_cell.angle_gamma   90.00
#
_symmetry.space_group_name_H-M   'P 1'
#
loop_
_entity.id
_entity.type
_entity.pdbx_description
1 polymer ?
#
loop_
_entity_poly.entity_id
_entity_poly.type
_entity_poly.pdbx_seq_one_letter_code
_entity_poly.pdbx_strand_id
1 'polypeptide(L)' 'YILPTYPSDLAAIQFDRSGTTHIGRFVINHSFIFPGLIGVLTACGVGFILAHLYGYL' A
#
# COMPACT_ATOMS: atom_id res chain seq x y z
N TYR A 1 -5.48 2.27 1.87
CA TYR A 1 -5.56 0.91 1.30
C TYR A 1 -6.10 -0.09 2.31
N ILE A 2 -7.07 0.30 3.15
CA ILE A 2 -7.49 -0.51 4.30
C ILE A 2 -8.81 -1.23 3.99
N LEU A 3 -9.60 -0.75 3.02
CA LEU A 3 -10.89 -1.35 2.71
C LEU A 3 -10.74 -2.25 1.47
N PRO A 4 -10.91 -3.58 1.58
CA PRO A 4 -10.78 -4.52 0.46
C PRO A 4 -11.96 -4.44 -0.53
N THR A 5 -12.72 -3.36 -0.49
CA THR A 5 -13.89 -3.09 -1.34
C THR A 5 -13.58 -2.10 -2.45
N TYR A 6 -12.35 -1.60 -2.56
CA TYR A 6 -11.96 -0.71 -3.65
C TYR A 6 -11.96 -1.48 -4.98
N PRO A 7 -12.62 -0.95 -6.02
CA PRO A 7 -12.77 -1.65 -7.30
C PRO A 7 -11.43 -1.91 -8.00
N SER A 8 -10.43 -1.06 -7.79
CA SER A 8 -9.06 -1.27 -8.28
C SER A 8 -8.40 -2.53 -7.70
N ASP A 9 -8.64 -2.80 -6.42
CA ASP A 9 -7.94 -3.85 -5.67
C ASP A 9 -8.59 -5.20 -5.98
N LEU A 10 -9.92 -5.20 -6.08
CA LEU A 10 -10.72 -6.32 -6.58
C LEU A 10 -10.33 -6.67 -8.03
N ALA A 11 -10.16 -5.67 -8.90
CA ALA A 11 -9.71 -5.88 -10.26
C ALA A 11 -8.29 -6.46 -10.30
N ALA A 12 -7.36 -5.92 -9.51
CA ALA A 12 -5.99 -6.42 -9.44
C ALA A 12 -5.93 -7.89 -9.00
N ILE A 13 -6.78 -8.33 -8.07
CA ILE A 13 -6.90 -9.75 -7.69
C ILE A 13 -7.46 -10.60 -8.84
N GLN A 14 -8.47 -10.10 -9.56
CA GLN A 14 -9.05 -10.84 -10.70
C GLN A 14 -8.06 -10.99 -11.87
N PHE A 15 -7.20 -10.00 -12.08
CA PHE A 15 -6.15 -10.06 -13.10
C PHE A 15 -4.91 -10.83 -12.65
N ASP A 16 -4.76 -11.10 -11.35
CA ASP A 16 -3.62 -11.83 -10.81
C ASP A 16 -3.73 -13.34 -11.11
N ARG A 17 -3.14 -13.76 -12.23
CA ARG A 17 -3.04 -15.17 -12.61
C ARG A 17 -2.01 -15.95 -11.79
N SER A 18 -1.12 -15.26 -11.06
CA SER A 18 -0.13 -15.91 -10.20
C SER A 18 -0.72 -16.36 -8.86
N GLY A 19 -1.88 -15.80 -8.49
CA GLY A 19 -2.54 -16.09 -7.22
C GLY A 19 -1.70 -15.67 -6.01
N THR A 20 -0.87 -14.64 -6.14
CA THR A 20 -0.09 -14.09 -5.01
C THR A 20 -0.89 -13.06 -4.20
N THR A 21 -2.01 -12.62 -4.77
CA THR A 21 -2.84 -11.56 -4.21
C THR A 21 -4.13 -12.14 -3.63
N HIS A 22 -4.33 -11.96 -2.32
CA HIS A 22 -5.48 -12.50 -1.61
C HIS A 22 -6.10 -11.49 -0.63
N ILE A 23 -7.42 -11.59 -0.46
CA ILE A 23 -8.18 -10.96 0.63
C ILE A 23 -8.46 -12.02 1.68
N GLY A 24 -7.94 -11.82 2.88
CA GLY A 24 -8.18 -12.67 4.03
C GLY A 24 -9.49 -12.35 4.75
N ARG A 25 -9.71 -13.02 5.89
CA ARG A 25 -10.96 -12.94 6.67
C ARG A 25 -11.21 -11.56 7.32
N PHE A 26 -10.16 -10.76 7.49
CA PHE A 26 -10.24 -9.45 8.13
C PHE A 26 -9.93 -8.33 7.13
N VAL A 27 -10.53 -7.17 7.34
CA VAL A 27 -10.36 -5.95 6.55
C VAL A 27 -8.88 -5.59 6.35
N ILE A 28 -8.06 -5.83 7.36
CA ILE A 28 -6.62 -5.54 7.38
C ILE A 28 -5.72 -6.68 6.89
N ASN A 29 -6.25 -7.88 6.62
CA ASN A 29 -5.43 -9.04 6.28
C ASN A 29 -5.53 -9.31 4.77
N HIS A 30 -4.80 -8.53 3.96
CA HIS A 30 -4.72 -8.75 2.52
C HIS A 30 -3.33 -8.44 1.98
N SER A 31 -2.93 -9.08 0.87
CA SER A 31 -1.57 -8.98 0.30
C SER A 31 -1.14 -7.53 0.02
N PHE A 32 -2.09 -6.64 -0.26
CA PHE A 32 -1.80 -5.22 -0.54
C PHE A 32 -1.32 -4.38 0.65
N ILE A 33 -1.40 -4.88 1.89
CA ILE A 33 -0.88 -4.15 3.06
C ILE A 33 0.63 -3.97 2.94
N PHE A 34 1.34 -4.99 2.47
CA PHE A 34 2.80 -4.96 2.36
C PHE A 34 3.31 -3.89 1.38
N PRO A 35 2.90 -3.86 0.10
CA PRO A 35 3.28 -2.78 -0.81
C PRO A 35 2.76 -1.41 -0.36
N GLY A 36 1.56 -1.34 0.23
CA GLY A 36 1.03 -0.09 0.78
C GLY A 36 1.88 0.48 1.92
N LEU A 37 2.34 -0.38 2.84
CA LEU A 37 3.20 0.01 3.95
C LEU A 37 4.56 0.50 3.46
N ILE A 38 5.16 -0.20 2.50
CA ILE A 38 6.43 0.23 1.88
C ILE A 38 6.26 1.62 1.27
N GLY A 39 5.17 1.85 0.51
CA GLY A 39 4.91 3.15 -0.10
C GLY A 39 4.75 4.29 0.91
N VAL A 40 4.05 4.05 2.02
CA VAL A 40 3.90 5.06 3.09
C VAL A 40 5.24 5.35 3.76
N LEU A 41 5.99 4.31 4.13
CA LEU A 41 7.29 4.47 4.79
C LEU A 41 8.29 5.21 3.90
N THR A 42 8.35 4.87 2.60
CA THR A 42 9.25 5.55 1.66
C THR A 42 8.81 6.99 1.43
N ALA A 43 7.51 7.25 1.24
CA ALA A 43 6.99 8.61 1.07
C ALA A 43 7.26 9.48 2.29
N CYS A 44 7.00 8.97 3.50
CA CYS A 44 7.29 9.67 4.75
C CYS A 44 8.79 9.91 4.92
N GLY A 45 9.63 8.90 4.70
CA GLY A 45 11.08 9.00 4.85
C GLY A 45 11.69 10.01 3.88
N VAL A 46 11.37 9.91 2.58
CA VAL A 46 11.82 10.85 1.55
C VAL A 46 11.28 12.25 1.83
N GLY A 47 10.00 12.37 2.19
CA GLY A 47 9.39 13.66 2.54
C GLY A 47 10.11 14.34 3.71
N PHE A 48 10.46 13.58 4.76
CA PHE A 48 11.22 14.10 5.90
C PHE A 48 12.62 14.57 5.52
N ILE A 49 13.33 13.77 4.71
CA ILE A 49 14.67 14.11 4.22
C ILE A 49 14.62 15.40 3.40
N LEU A 50 13.70 15.49 2.44
CA LEU A 50 13.55 16.69 1.62
C LEU A 50 13.17 17.91 2.47
N ALA A 51 12.25 17.77 3.42
CA ALA A 51 11.86 18.86 4.30
C ALA A 51 13.02 19.38 5.16
N HIS A 52 13.90 18.51 5.68
CA HIS A 52 15.16 18.92 6.33
C HIS A 52 16.12 19.62 5.37
N LEU A 53 16.30 19.10 4.15
CA LEU A 53 17.23 19.67 3.16
C LEU A 53 16.81 21.08 2.70
N TYR A 54 15.51 21.32 2.58
CA TYR A 54 14.98 22.63 2.22
C TYR A 54 14.75 23.57 3.43
N GLY A 55 15.06 23.13 4.65
CA GLY A 55 14.96 23.94 5.87
C GLY A 55 13.52 24.22 6.32
N TYR A 56 12.56 23.36 5.94
CA TYR A 56 11.17 23.44 6.41
C TYR A 56 10.97 22.77 7.78
N LEU A 57 11.95 21.97 8.22
CA LEU A 57 12.11 21.31 9.51
C LEU A 57 13.47 21.67 10.08
#